data_AF-A0A3A6KG26-F1
#
_entry.id   AF-A0A3A6KG26-F1
#
_cell.length_a   1.000
_cell.length_b   1.000
_cell.length_c   1.000
_cell.angle_alpha   90.00
_cell.angle_beta   90.00
_cell.angle_gamma   90.00
#
_symmetry.space_group_name_H-M   'P 1'
#
loop_
_entity.id
_entity.type
_entity.pdbx_description
1 polymer ?
#
loop_
_entity_poly.entity_id
_entity_poly.type
_entity_poly.pdbx_seq_one_letter_code
_entity_poly.pdbx_strand_id
1 'polypeptide(L)'
;MGDLSCVFLGILLLHTRVRDGASKGKPESRQWLDDCFYNRITRKVRKDSTVTIDGVCYDVPMQFISAKVDIRFQPDDISSAFILFDDQKCPIRQTNRNENYPRSKK
;
A
#
# COMPACT_ATOMS: atom_id res chain seq x y z
N MET A 1 -55.14 -29.38 7.67
CA MET A 1 -54.84 -28.03 7.18
C MET A 1 -53.58 -27.54 7.87
N GLY A 2 -52.53 -27.28 7.11
CA GLY A 2 -51.22 -26.90 7.62
C GLY A 2 -50.32 -26.58 6.45
N ASP A 3 -50.66 -25.50 5.74
CA ASP A 3 -49.96 -25.02 4.56
C ASP A 3 -48.61 -24.43 4.97
N LEU A 4 -47.58 -25.28 4.94
CA LEU A 4 -46.18 -24.88 4.96
C LEU A 4 -45.88 -24.26 3.59
N SER A 5 -46.16 -22.97 3.46
CA SER A 5 -45.77 -22.18 2.30
C SER A 5 -44.25 -21.95 2.33
N CYS A 6 -43.50 -22.92 1.80
CA CYS A 6 -42.09 -22.77 1.46
C CYS A 6 -41.94 -21.73 0.35
N VAL A 7 -41.55 -20.50 0.70
CA VAL A 7 -41.08 -19.51 -0.27
C VAL A 7 -39.67 -19.94 -0.71
N PHE A 8 -39.58 -20.58 -1.88
CA PHE A 8 -38.33 -20.85 -2.59
C PHE A 8 -37.75 -19.52 -3.10
N LEU A 9 -36.96 -18.84 -2.26
CA LEU A 9 -36.03 -17.85 -2.76
C LEU A 9 -34.84 -18.60 -3.38
N GLY A 10 -34.86 -18.71 -4.71
CA GLY A 10 -33.84 -19.38 -5.51
C GLY A 10 -32.48 -18.69 -5.39
N ILE A 11 -31.71 -19.08 -4.39
CA ILE A 11 -30.28 -18.84 -4.32
C ILE A 11 -29.64 -20.22 -4.40
N LEU A 12 -29.05 -20.55 -5.55
CA LEU A 12 -28.13 -21.68 -5.63
C LEU A 12 -26.95 -21.34 -4.72
N LEU A 13 -27.05 -21.77 -3.45
CA LEU A 13 -25.94 -21.74 -2.52
C LEU A 13 -24.93 -22.76 -3.08
N LEU A 14 -24.04 -22.31 -3.98
CA LEU A 14 -22.80 -23.01 -4.25
C LEU A 14 -22.11 -23.11 -2.89
N HIS A 15 -22.34 -24.22 -2.19
CA HIS A 15 -21.67 -24.54 -0.96
C HIS A 15 -20.21 -24.77 -1.33
N THR A 16 -19.46 -23.68 -1.49
CA THR A 16 -18.01 -23.70 -1.57
C THR A 16 -17.58 -24.47 -0.34
N ARG A 17 -17.05 -25.68 -0.53
CA ARG A 17 -16.60 -26.50 0.61
C ARG A 17 -15.74 -25.63 1.51
N VAL A 18 -16.04 -25.66 2.81
CA VAL A 18 -15.20 -25.05 3.84
C VAL A 18 -13.78 -25.55 3.59
N ARG A 19 -12.91 -24.63 3.19
CA ARG A 19 -11.53 -24.95 2.84
C ARG A 19 -10.78 -25.00 4.15
N ASP A 20 -10.55 -26.19 4.69
CA ASP A 20 -9.81 -26.38 5.93
C ASP A 20 -8.43 -25.70 5.80
N GLY A 21 -8.24 -24.60 6.54
CA GLY A 21 -7.00 -23.81 6.51
C GLY A 21 -5.80 -24.51 7.15
N ALA A 22 -5.99 -25.72 7.67
CA ALA A 22 -5.01 -26.48 8.45
C ALA A 22 -3.71 -26.81 7.69
N SER A 23 -3.72 -26.75 6.35
CA SER A 23 -2.56 -27.00 5.49
C SER A 23 -1.85 -25.73 4.99
N LYS A 24 -2.29 -24.54 5.40
CA LYS A 24 -1.58 -23.30 5.06
C LYS A 24 -0.37 -23.18 6.00
N GLY A 25 0.83 -23.24 5.43
CA GLY A 25 2.08 -23.09 6.16
C GLY A 25 2.06 -21.85 7.06
N LYS A 26 2.71 -21.95 8.23
CA LYS A 26 2.86 -20.81 9.13
C LYS A 26 3.64 -19.72 8.40
N PRO A 27 3.26 -18.45 8.57
CA PRO A 27 4.08 -17.37 8.06
C PRO A 27 5.49 -17.44 8.63
N GLU A 28 6.49 -17.09 7.81
CA GLU A 28 7.89 -17.00 8.22
C GLU A 28 8.03 -16.07 9.45
N SER A 29 7.36 -14.92 9.42
CA SER A 29 7.24 -14.00 10.56
C SER A 29 6.07 -13.05 10.37
N ARG A 30 5.70 -12.32 11.43
CA ARG A 30 4.68 -11.27 11.34
C ARG A 30 5.11 -10.13 10.43
N GLN A 31 6.39 -9.74 10.50
CA GLN A 31 6.96 -8.73 9.61
C GLN A 31 6.85 -9.13 8.14
N TRP A 32 7.18 -10.39 7.82
CA TRP A 32 7.07 -10.93 6.47
C TRP A 32 5.64 -10.91 5.95
N LEU A 33 4.65 -11.23 6.81
CA LEU A 33 3.25 -11.12 6.46
C LEU A 33 2.87 -9.67 6.15
N ASP A 34 3.19 -8.74 7.04
CA ASP A 34 2.87 -7.33 6.85
C ASP A 34 3.49 -6.81 5.54
N ASP A 35 4.72 -7.21 5.24
CA ASP A 35 5.42 -6.85 3.99
C ASP A 35 4.71 -7.34 2.72
N CYS A 36 3.98 -8.46 2.81
CA CYS A 36 3.18 -9.04 1.73
C CYS A 36 1.86 -8.28 1.47
N PHE A 37 1.33 -7.55 2.46
CA PHE A 37 0.04 -6.86 2.37
C PHE A 37 0.13 -5.38 2.04
N TYR A 38 1.33 -4.78 2.03
CA TYR A 38 1.45 -3.38 1.59
C TYR A 38 1.07 -3.23 0.12
N ASN A 39 0.34 -2.14 -0.16
CA ASN A 39 0.02 -1.76 -1.52
C ASN A 39 1.31 -1.30 -2.22
N ARG A 40 1.46 -1.62 -3.51
CA ARG A 40 2.67 -1.32 -4.28
C ARG A 40 2.35 -0.40 -5.46
N ILE A 41 3.07 0.71 -5.54
CA ILE A 41 3.01 1.61 -6.71
C ILE A 41 4.41 1.91 -7.21
N THR A 42 4.57 1.94 -8.53
CA THR A 42 5.82 2.34 -9.16
C THR A 42 5.71 3.78 -9.64
N ARG A 43 6.60 4.66 -9.18
CA ARG A 43 6.65 6.07 -9.60
C ARG A 43 8.07 6.48 -9.98
N LYS A 44 8.16 7.42 -10.92
CA LYS A 44 9.44 8.04 -11.29
C LYS A 44 9.71 9.21 -10.35
N VAL A 45 10.88 9.21 -9.71
CA VAL A 45 11.33 10.33 -8.88
C VAL A 45 11.69 11.51 -9.77
N ARG A 46 11.22 12.70 -9.40
CA ARG A 46 11.48 13.96 -10.10
C ARG A 46 12.92 14.43 -9.86
N LYS A 47 13.38 15.42 -10.64
CA LYS A 47 14.73 16.00 -10.52
C LYS A 47 14.97 16.71 -9.18
N ASP A 48 13.91 17.13 -8.52
CA ASP A 48 13.93 17.76 -7.20
C ASP A 48 13.76 16.75 -6.05
N SER A 49 14.00 15.45 -6.31
CA SER A 49 13.92 14.39 -5.30
C SER A 49 12.52 14.17 -4.70
N THR A 50 11.47 14.51 -5.46
CA THR A 50 10.07 14.35 -5.03
C THR A 50 9.32 13.27 -5.83
N VAL A 51 8.32 12.65 -5.22
CA VAL A 51 7.32 11.79 -5.88
C VAL A 51 5.92 12.27 -5.54
N THR A 52 4.97 12.09 -6.46
CA THR A 52 3.57 12.43 -6.23
C THR A 52 2.73 11.16 -6.18
N ILE A 53 1.96 11.03 -5.09
CA ILE A 53 1.05 9.91 -4.83
C ILE A 53 -0.30 10.53 -4.48
N ASP A 54 -1.35 10.19 -5.22
CA ASP A 54 -2.72 10.71 -5.03
C ASP A 54 -2.81 12.24 -4.88
N GLY A 55 -1.97 12.97 -5.63
CA GLY A 55 -1.93 14.44 -5.61
C GLY A 55 -1.11 15.06 -4.48
N VAL A 56 -0.57 14.24 -3.56
CA VAL A 56 0.32 14.65 -2.48
C VAL A 56 1.78 14.44 -2.87
N CYS A 57 2.65 15.41 -2.59
CA CYS A 57 4.09 15.31 -2.83
C CYS A 57 4.83 14.78 -1.60
N TYR A 58 5.78 13.89 -1.84
CA TYR A 58 6.66 13.31 -0.83
C TYR A 58 8.12 13.49 -1.24
N ASP A 59 8.95 13.84 -0.25
CA ASP A 59 10.39 13.88 -0.33
C ASP A 59 10.97 12.47 -0.25
N VAL A 60 11.91 12.23 -1.15
CA VAL A 60 12.55 10.94 -1.38
C VAL A 60 14.07 11.14 -1.33
N PRO A 61 14.87 10.14 -0.91
CA PRO A 61 16.32 10.24 -0.97
C PRO A 61 16.85 10.54 -2.38
N MET A 62 17.83 11.46 -2.47
CA MET A 62 18.42 11.93 -3.74
C MET A 62 19.04 10.82 -4.59
N GLN A 63 19.45 9.71 -3.97
CA GLN A 63 19.98 8.54 -4.66
C GLN A 63 19.02 7.95 -5.70
N PHE A 64 17.72 8.25 -5.58
CA PHE A 64 16.69 7.78 -6.50
C PHE A 64 16.27 8.81 -7.55
N ILE A 65 16.91 9.99 -7.63
CA ILE A 65 16.55 11.04 -8.61
C ILE A 65 16.52 10.48 -10.03
N SER A 66 15.41 10.73 -10.75
CA SER A 66 15.15 10.23 -12.10
C SER A 66 15.06 8.69 -12.23
N ALA A 67 15.12 7.94 -11.13
CA ALA A 67 14.88 6.50 -11.11
C ALA A 67 13.38 6.18 -10.96
N LYS A 68 12.99 4.98 -11.38
CA LYS A 68 11.69 4.40 -11.05
C LYS A 68 11.84 3.59 -9.77
N VAL A 69 11.06 3.93 -8.75
CA VAL A 69 11.08 3.28 -7.45
C VAL A 69 9.75 2.62 -7.16
N ASP A 70 9.79 1.50 -6.44
CA ASP A 70 8.61 0.86 -5.88
C ASP A 70 8.36 1.37 -4.46
N ILE A 71 7.20 2.00 -4.31
CA ILE A 71 6.75 2.59 -3.06
C ILE A 71 5.70 1.66 -2.48
N ARG A 72 5.88 1.31 -1.21
CA ARG A 72 4.97 0.48 -0.42
C ARG A 72 4.30 1.33 0.65
N PHE A 73 3.01 1.14 0.85
CA PHE A 73 2.22 1.89 1.83
C PHE A 73 0.99 1.12 2.28
N GLN A 74 0.44 1.48 3.44
CA GLN A 74 -0.86 0.98 3.88
C GLN A 74 -1.96 1.84 3.27
N PRO A 75 -3.10 1.25 2.85
CA PRO A 75 -4.23 2.04 2.35
C PRO A 75 -4.80 2.99 3.41
N ASP A 76 -4.72 2.61 4.69
CA ASP A 76 -5.19 3.41 5.83
C ASP A 76 -4.22 4.52 6.23
N ASP A 77 -2.93 4.38 5.92
CA ASP A 77 -1.90 5.37 6.26
C ASP A 77 -0.83 5.47 5.17
N ILE A 78 -1.00 6.47 4.31
CA ILE A 78 -0.07 6.77 3.24
C ILE A 78 1.17 7.54 3.72
N SER A 79 1.13 8.10 4.93
CA SER A 79 2.22 8.91 5.46
C SER A 79 3.41 8.06 5.93
N SER A 80 3.15 6.80 6.28
CA SER A 80 4.17 5.79 6.59
C SER A 80 4.75 5.08 5.37
N ALA A 81 4.48 5.59 4.16
CA ALA A 81 5.01 5.03 2.93
C ALA A 81 6.55 4.95 2.94
N PHE A 82 7.07 3.92 2.28
CA PHE A 82 8.51 3.70 2.16
C PHE A 82 8.88 3.08 0.82
N ILE A 83 10.12 3.31 0.40
CA ILE A 83 10.73 2.61 -0.73
C ILE A 83 11.48 1.40 -0.19
N LEU A 84 11.26 0.25 -0.80
CA LEU A 84 12.05 -0.95 -0.53
C LEU A 84 13.20 -1.03 -1.54
N PHE A 85 14.43 -0.87 -1.08
CA PHE A 85 15.63 -0.92 -1.91
C PHE A 85 16.72 -1.71 -1.19
N ASP A 86 17.24 -2.76 -1.83
CA ASP A 86 18.28 -3.63 -1.26
C ASP A 86 17.89 -4.22 0.11
N ASP A 87 16.65 -4.72 0.22
CA ASP A 87 16.00 -5.16 1.48
C ASP A 87 15.94 -4.10 2.60
N GLN A 88 16.32 -2.86 2.29
CA GLN A 88 16.28 -1.73 3.21
C GLN A 88 15.03 -0.87 2.95
N LYS A 89 14.37 -0.47 4.04
CA LYS A 89 13.22 0.44 4.00
C LYS A 89 13.71 1.88 4.09
N CYS A 90 13.47 2.65 3.04
CA CYS A 90 13.71 4.09 3.00
C CYS A 90 12.38 4.84 3.19
N PRO A 91 12.09 5.42 4.37
CA PRO A 91 10.85 6.15 4.58
C PRO A 91 10.80 7.40 3.70
N ILE A 92 9.63 7.71 3.16
CA ILE A 92 9.39 8.98 2.47
C ILE A 92 8.59 9.92 3.38
N ARG A 93 8.80 11.23 3.25
CA ARG A 93 8.12 12.22 4.08
C ARG A 93 7.29 13.14 3.21
N GLN A 94 6.11 13.54 3.67
CA GLN A 94 5.30 14.52 2.94
C GLN A 94 6.06 15.86 2.85
N THR A 95 6.11 16.43 1.65
CA THR A 95 6.78 17.70 1.40
C THR A 95 5.97 18.85 2.00
N ASN A 96 6.59 19.63 2.90
CA ASN A 96 5.98 20.84 3.42
C ASN A 96 6.15 21.99 2.40
N ARG A 97 5.05 22.34 1.73
CA ARG A 97 5.01 23.41 0.70
C ARG A 97 5.50 24.78 1.24
N ASN A 98 5.45 25.01 2.55
CA ASN A 98 5.78 26.29 3.17
C ASN A 98 7.30 26.49 3.41
N GLU A 99 8.10 25.41 3.41
CA GLU A 99 9.56 25.49 3.66
C GLU A 99 10.38 25.62 2.38
N ASN A 100 9.90 25.11 1.24
CA ASN A 100 10.62 25.15 -0.04
C ASN A 100 10.51 26.48 -0.80
N TYR A 101 9.96 27.54 -0.17
CA TYR A 101 10.04 28.87 -0.75
C TYR A 101 11.49 29.36 -0.63
N PRO A 102 12.22 29.62 -1.74
CA PRO A 102 13.50 30.28 -1.64
C PRO A 102 13.22 31.65 -1.03
N ARG A 103 13.60 31.83 0.24
CA ARG A 103 13.72 33.14 0.86
C ARG A 103 14.73 33.90 -0.01
N SER A 104 14.25 34.63 -1.01
CA SER A 104 15.08 35.56 -1.78
C SER A 104 15.76 36.44 -0.75
N LYS A 105 17.06 36.25 -0.61
CA LYS A 105 17.90 37.04 0.27
C LYS A 105 17.80 38.48 -0.25
N LYS A 106 17.29 39.38 0.59
CA LYS A 106 17.50 40.83 0.42
C LYS A 106 18.94 41.17 0.78
#